data_AF-A0A0J8D890-F1
#
_entry.id   AF-A0A0J8D890-F1
#
_cell.length_a   1.000
_cell.length_b   1.000
_cell.length_c   1.000
_cell.angle_alpha   90.00
_cell.angle_beta   90.00
_cell.angle_gamma   90.00
#
_symmetry.space_group_name_H-M   'P 1'
#
loop_
_entity.id
_entity.type
_entity.pdbx_description
1 polymer ?
#
loop_
_entity_poly.entity_id
_entity_poly.type
_entity_poly.pdbx_seq_one_letter_code
_entity_poly.pdbx_strand_id
1 'polypeptide(L)' 'MSTFVYIFRTRVVVDGLKVHFYRDTSVGDVSKIDIGIALCHFHLTCVEEKISGGFKILNNIKDYGKYEYVTSWIK' A
#
# COMPACT_ATOMS: atom_id res chain seq x y z
N MET A 1 -14.33 -9.88 1.81
CA MET A 1 -13.24 -10.83 2.13
C MET A 1 -11.95 -10.14 1.70
N SER A 2 -11.19 -9.61 2.65
CA SER A 2 -9.99 -8.82 2.37
C SER A 2 -8.77 -9.73 2.37
N THR A 3 -8.08 -9.81 1.24
CA THR A 3 -6.84 -10.58 1.10
C THR A 3 -5.66 -9.73 1.57
N PHE A 4 -4.79 -10.31 2.41
CA PHE A 4 -3.58 -9.66 2.89
C PHE A 4 -2.38 -10.25 2.17
N VAL A 5 -1.56 -9.39 1.56
CA VAL A 5 -0.29 -9.79 0.93
C VAL A 5 0.84 -9.09 1.69
N TYR A 6 1.83 -9.86 2.14
CA TYR A 6 3.03 -9.35 2.80
C TYR A 6 4.15 -9.24 1.77
N ILE A 7 4.56 -8.02 1.45
CA ILE A 7 5.76 -7.74 0.67
C ILE A 7 6.61 -6.88 1.60
N PHE A 8 7.81 -7.33 2.00
CA PHE A 8 8.80 -6.50 2.71
C PHE A 8 8.27 -5.63 3.87
N ARG A 9 7.60 -6.23 4.87
CA ARG A 9 7.19 -5.55 6.13
C ARG A 9 6.19 -4.39 5.97
N THR A 10 5.72 -4.13 4.75
CA THR A 10 4.52 -3.33 4.47
C THR A 10 3.29 -4.24 4.52
N ARG A 11 2.22 -3.75 5.13
CA ARG A 11 0.92 -4.42 5.13
C ARG A 11 0.08 -3.85 4.01
N VAL A 12 -0.42 -4.73 3.15
CA VAL A 12 -1.35 -4.37 2.09
C VAL A 12 -2.74 -4.90 2.43
N VAL A 13 -3.74 -4.03 2.37
CA VAL A 13 -5.14 -4.37 2.62
C VAL A 13 -5.95 -4.12 1.36
N VAL A 14 -6.54 -5.17 0.81
CA VAL A 14 -7.45 -5.08 -0.33
C VAL A 14 -8.89 -4.92 0.18
N ASP A 15 -9.52 -3.80 -0.20
CA ASP A 15 -10.92 -3.48 0.09
C ASP A 15 -11.67 -3.18 -1.22
N GLY A 16 -12.17 -4.25 -1.84
CA GLY A 16 -12.87 -4.18 -3.13
C GLY A 16 -11.95 -3.63 -4.23
N LEU A 17 -12.25 -2.41 -4.69
CA LEU A 17 -11.50 -1.70 -5.73
C LEU A 17 -10.37 -0.81 -5.19
N LYS A 18 -10.12 -0.86 -3.88
CA LYS A 18 -9.09 -0.08 -3.21
C LYS A 18 -8.03 -1.00 -2.65
N VAL A 19 -6.78 -0.59 -2.75
CA VAL A 19 -5.64 -1.27 -2.14
C VAL A 19 -4.93 -0.29 -1.24
N HIS A 20 -4.95 -0.54 0.06
CA HIS A 20 -4.36 0.33 1.07
C HIS A 20 -2.99 -0.18 1.48
N PHE A 21 -1.99 0.70 1.50
CA PHE A 21 -0.62 0.41 1.88
C PHE A 21 -0.31 1.02 3.24
N TYR A 22 0.20 0.20 4.15
CA TYR A 22 0.62 0.61 5.48
C TYR A 22 2.06 0.16 5.75
N ARG A 23 2.82 0.98 6.47
CA ARG A 23 4.17 0.65 6.93
C ARG A 23 4.17 0.26 8.41
N ASP A 24 4.94 -0.76 8.77
CA ASP A 24 5.16 -1.11 10.18
C ASP A 24 6.17 -0.14 10.81
N THR A 25 5.76 0.60 11.84
CA THR A 25 6.61 1.59 12.54
C THR A 25 7.36 0.97 13.73
N SER A 26 7.08 -0.28 14.10
CA SER A 26 7.68 -0.94 15.27
C SER A 26 9.05 -1.55 15.04
N VAL A 27 9.46 -1.69 13.77
CA VAL A 27 10.70 -2.36 13.38
C VAL A 27 11.47 -1.39 12.48
N GLY A 28 12.70 -1.05 12.86
CA GLY A 28 13.48 0.09 12.36
C GLY A 28 13.45 0.35 10.85
N ASP A 29 13.57 1.64 10.52
CA ASP A 29 13.66 2.32 9.22
C ASP A 29 13.35 1.46 7.99
N VAL A 30 12.08 1.05 7.82
CA VAL A 30 11.55 0.93 6.46
C VAL A 30 11.58 2.35 5.89
N SER A 31 12.58 2.62 5.07
CA SER A 31 12.81 3.95 4.56
C SER A 31 11.67 4.32 3.61
N LYS A 32 11.35 5.61 3.54
CA LYS A 32 10.38 6.12 2.54
C LYS A 32 10.78 5.72 1.11
N ILE A 33 12.08 5.45 0.89
CA ILE A 33 12.64 5.01 -0.39
C ILE A 33 12.17 3.60 -0.73
N ASP A 34 12.25 2.65 0.21
CA ASP A 34 11.84 1.26 -0.01
C ASP A 34 10.35 1.14 -0.36
N ILE A 35 9.53 1.94 0.31
CA ILE A 35 8.10 2.05 0.01
C ILE A 35 7.89 2.62 -1.39
N GLY A 36 8.65 3.66 -1.77
CA GLY A 36 8.60 4.22 -3.12
C GLY A 36 8.92 3.19 -4.20
N ILE A 37 9.95 2.36 -3.98
CA ILE A 37 10.32 1.26 -4.89
C ILE A 37 9.17 0.25 -5.02
N ALA A 38 8.60 -0.19 -3.89
CA ALA A 38 7.49 -1.13 -3.89
C ALA A 38 6.24 -0.58 -4.61
N LEU A 39 5.89 0.69 -4.39
CA LEU A 39 4.77 1.35 -5.07
C LEU A 39 5.02 1.50 -6.58
N CYS A 40 6.26 1.77 -6.98
CA CYS A 40 6.64 1.83 -8.39
C CYS A 40 6.43 0.46 -9.08
N HIS A 41 6.94 -0.63 -8.49
CA HIS A 41 6.73 -1.97 -9.03
C HIS A 41 5.25 -2.34 -9.08
N PHE A 42 4.49 -2.03 -8.03
CA PHE A 42 3.04 -2.25 -8.02
C PHE A 42 2.34 -1.51 -9.18
N HIS A 43 2.70 -0.24 -9.39
CA HIS A 43 2.13 0.55 -10.49
C HIS A 43 2.43 -0.07 -11.86
N LEU A 44 3.68 -0.47 -12.09
CA LEU A 44 4.08 -1.12 -13.34
C LEU A 44 3.29 -2.41 -13.59
N THR A 45 3.14 -3.26 -12.57
CA THR A 45 2.30 -4.46 -12.68
C THR A 45 0.85 -4.13 -12.96
N CYS A 46 0.27 -3.09 -12.35
CA CYS A 46 -1.08 -2.65 -12.69
C CYS A 46 -1.20 -2.19 -14.15
N VAL A 47 -0.20 -1.50 -14.68
CA VAL A 47 -0.16 -1.09 -16.09
C VAL A 47 -0.09 -2.30 -17.02
N GLU A 48 0.78 -3.28 -16.72
CA GLU A 48 0.93 -4.53 -17.49
C GLU A 48 -0.38 -5.34 -17.53
N GLU A 49 -1.06 -5.43 -16.39
CA GLU A 49 -2.33 -6.13 -16.24
C GLU A 49 -3.56 -5.31 -16.68
N LYS A 50 -3.35 -4.11 -17.26
CA LYS A 50 -4.42 -3.18 -17.70
C LYS A 50 -5.40 -2.81 -16.58
N ILE A 51 -4.93 -2.79 -15.33
CA ILE A 51 -5.68 -2.35 -14.17
C ILE A 51 -5.58 -0.83 -14.10
N SER A 52 -6.65 -0.15 -14.51
CA SER A 52 -6.78 1.30 -14.35
C SER A 52 -6.79 1.69 -12.87
N GLY A 53 -6.25 2.87 -12.56
CA GLY A 53 -6.30 3.44 -11.23
C GLY A 53 -5.16 4.41 -10.97
N GLY A 54 -5.04 4.85 -9.72
CA GLY A 54 -3.96 5.72 -9.29
C GLY A 54 -3.81 5.75 -7.78
N PHE A 55 -2.64 6.21 -7.33
CA PHE A 55 -2.38 6.43 -5.92
C PHE A 55 -3.08 7.71 -5.43
N LYS A 56 -3.80 7.58 -4.31
CA LYS A 56 -4.44 8.70 -3.59
C LYS A 56 -4.18 8.57 -2.09
N ILE A 57 -3.89 9.70 -1.46
CA ILE A 57 -3.86 9.83 -0.01
C ILE A 57 -5.31 10.05 0.44
N LEU A 58 -5.78 9.23 1.39
CA LEU A 58 -7.14 9.29 1.91
C LEU A 58 -7.06 9.77 3.36
N ASN A 59 -7.74 10.89 3.65
CA ASN A 59 -7.70 11.51 4.98
C ASN A 59 -8.52 10.76 6.04
N ASN A 60 -9.32 9.75 5.64
CA ASN A 60 -10.20 9.00 6.54
C ASN A 60 -9.74 7.54 6.76
N ILE A 61 -8.49 7.21 6.38
CA ILE A 61 -7.91 5.91 6.72
C ILE A 61 -7.24 6.05 8.07
N LYS A 62 -7.64 5.20 9.02
CA LYS A 62 -7.02 5.16 10.35
C LYS A 62 -5.75 4.32 10.31
N ASP A 63 -4.76 4.74 11.07
CA ASP A 63 -3.61 3.92 11.42
C ASP A 63 -4.06 2.75 12.30
N TYR A 64 -3.39 1.61 12.16
CA TYR A 64 -3.72 0.38 12.88
C TYR A 64 -2.59 -0.03 13.81
N GLY A 65 -2.62 0.46 15.05
CA GLY A 65 -1.64 0.11 16.08
C GLY A 65 -0.22 0.49 15.65
N LYS A 66 0.58 -0.50 15.28
CA LYS A 66 1.96 -0.32 14.78
C LYS A 66 2.06 -0.04 13.27
N TYR A 67 0.94 0.04 12.57
CA TYR A 67 0.90 0.26 11.13
C TYR A 67 0.43 1.67 10.80
N GLU A 68 1.29 2.45 10.18
CA GLU A 68 1.00 3.81 9.70
C GLU A 68 0.58 3.76 8.23
N TYR A 69 -0.49 4.47 7.91
CA TYR A 69 -1.00 4.61 6.56
C TYR A 69 -0.02 5.38 5.66
N VAL A 70 0.16 4.89 4.43
CA VAL A 70 1.02 5.53 3.43
C VAL A 70 0.17 6.10 2.30
N THR A 71 -0.53 5.23 1.57
CA THR A 71 -1.29 5.59 0.37
C THR A 71 -2.29 4.50 0.01
N SER A 72 -3.21 4.81 -0.88
CA SER A 72 -4.17 3.86 -1.43
C SER A 72 -4.12 3.88 -2.94
N TRP A 73 -4.08 2.72 -3.58
CA TRP A 73 -4.44 2.61 -4.99
C TRP A 73 -5.96 2.51 -5.11
N ILE A 74 -6.54 3.31 -6.00
CA ILE A 74 -7.99 3.32 -6.26
C ILE A 74 -8.19 3.15 -7.76
N LYS A 75 -8.94 2.12 -8.15
CA LYS A 75 -9.41 1.91 -9.52
C LYS A 75 -10.51 2.90 -9.90
#